data_AF-A0ABD6AYL0-F1
#
_entry.id   AF-A0ABD6AYL0-F1
#
_cell.length_a   1.000
_cell.length_b   1.000
_cell.length_c   1.000
_cell.angle_alpha   90.00
_cell.angle_beta   90.00
_cell.angle_gamma   90.00
#
_symmetry.space_group_name_H-M   'P 1'
#
loop_
_entity.id
_entity.type
_entity.pdbx_description
1 polymer ?
#
loop_
_entity_poly.entity_id
_entity_poly.type
_entity_poly.pdbx_seq_one_letter_code
_entity_poly.pdbx_strand_id
1 'polypeptide(L)'
;MRRTERLLWVVAMAVLVVFAVPWFLWRDATVVAGLPLWLWWHVGWMVLASGVFALFAHRAWGVGIESPEEAGHTEPTPGERV
;
A
#
# COMPACT_ATOMS: atom_id res chain seq x y z
N MET A 1 3.80 14.39 -9.91
CA MET A 1 3.50 13.20 -9.08
C MET A 1 2.45 13.54 -8.03
N ARG A 2 1.32 12.81 -7.94
CA ARG A 2 0.26 13.16 -6.97
C ARG A 2 0.62 12.59 -5.58
N ARG A 3 1.02 13.46 -4.66
CA ARG A 3 1.24 13.19 -3.21
C ARG A 3 0.17 12.26 -2.60
N THR A 4 -1.04 12.33 -3.14
CA THR A 4 -2.22 11.54 -2.79
C THR A 4 -1.98 10.03 -2.81
N GLU A 5 -1.28 9.48 -3.80
CA GLU A 5 -1.14 8.00 -3.93
C GLU A 5 -0.18 7.42 -2.87
N ARG A 6 0.89 8.16 -2.55
CA ARG A 6 1.78 7.81 -1.44
C ARG A 6 1.06 7.91 -0.10
N LEU A 7 0.23 8.95 0.08
CA LEU A 7 -0.59 9.10 1.28
C LEU A 7 -1.59 7.93 1.42
N LEU A 8 -2.18 7.50 0.30
CA LEU A 8 -3.16 6.42 0.26
C LEU A 8 -2.55 5.09 0.72
N TRP A 9 -1.33 4.78 0.28
CA TRP A 9 -0.59 3.60 0.72
C TRP A 9 -0.19 3.63 2.20
N VAL A 10 0.25 4.79 2.70
CA VAL A 10 0.55 4.96 4.13
C VAL A 10 -0.70 4.75 5.00
N VAL A 11 -1.83 5.34 4.59
CA VAL A 11 -3.11 5.17 5.29
C VAL A 11 -3.57 3.71 5.23
N ALA A 12 -3.46 3.03 4.08
CA ALA A 12 -3.81 1.62 3.96
C ALA A 12 -3.01 0.74 4.92
N MET A 13 -1.69 0.94 4.99
CA MET A 13 -0.82 0.22 5.93
C MET A 13 -1.16 0.54 7.39
N ALA A 14 -1.43 1.80 7.72
CA ALA A 14 -1.83 2.20 9.06
C ALA A 14 -3.15 1.53 9.48
N VAL A 15 -4.15 1.49 8.59
CA VAL A 15 -5.42 0.80 8.83
C VAL A 15 -5.20 -0.70 9.06
N LEU A 16 -4.35 -1.33 8.24
CA LEU A 16 -3.97 -2.74 8.41
C LEU A 16 -3.42 -3.06 9.79
N VAL A 17 -2.56 -2.21 10.33
CA VAL A 17 -1.96 -2.37 11.66
C VAL A 17 -2.98 -2.10 12.77
N VAL A 18 -3.76 -1.02 12.66
CA VAL A 18 -4.73 -0.61 13.68
C VAL A 18 -5.95 -1.55 13.74
N PHE A 19 -6.27 -2.28 12.68
CA PHE A 19 -7.35 -3.27 12.71
C PHE A 19 -6.84 -4.72 12.83
N ALA A 20 -5.52 -4.92 13.00
CA ALA A 20 -4.94 -6.25 13.20
C ALA A 20 -5.35 -6.86 14.55
N VAL A 21 -5.48 -6.03 15.58
CA VAL A 21 -5.93 -6.48 16.90
C VAL A 21 -7.43 -6.25 17.01
N PRO A 22 -8.26 -7.28 17.29
CA PRO A 22 -9.71 -7.12 17.30
C PRO A 22 -10.16 -6.65 18.69
N TRP A 23 -9.72 -5.46 19.11
CA TRP A 23 -10.00 -4.87 20.43
C TRP A 23 -11.50 -4.86 20.77
N PHE A 24 -12.35 -4.82 19.74
CA PHE A 24 -13.81 -4.77 19.83
C PHE A 24 -14.49 -6.15 20.00
N LEU A 25 -13.88 -7.23 19.50
CA LEU A 25 -14.45 -8.59 19.59
C LEU A 25 -14.06 -9.31 20.89
N TRP A 26 -13.30 -8.66 21.78
CA TRP A 26 -12.86 -9.24 23.05
C TRP A 26 -14.00 -9.62 24.02
N ARG A 27 -15.22 -9.09 23.82
CA ARG A 27 -16.40 -9.43 24.64
C ARG A 27 -17.41 -10.33 23.93
N ASP A 28 -17.16 -10.64 22.67
CA ASP A 28 -18.12 -11.33 21.81
C ASP A 28 -17.80 -12.83 21.73
N ALA A 29 -18.60 -13.64 22.44
CA ALA A 29 -18.48 -15.10 22.45
C ALA A 29 -19.16 -15.76 21.23
N THR A 30 -19.48 -15.00 20.19
CA THR A 30 -20.16 -15.50 18.99
C THR A 30 -19.29 -16.56 18.30
N VAL A 31 -19.79 -17.79 18.25
CA VAL A 31 -19.11 -18.94 17.62
C VAL A 31 -19.75 -19.19 16.26
N VAL A 32 -18.94 -19.22 15.20
CA VAL A 32 -19.38 -19.55 13.84
C VAL A 32 -18.62 -20.79 13.37
N ALA A 33 -19.34 -21.82 12.93
CA ALA A 33 -18.78 -23.10 12.49
C ALA A 33 -17.87 -23.78 13.54
N GLY A 34 -18.17 -23.61 14.83
CA GLY A 34 -17.41 -24.21 15.94
C GLY A 34 -16.16 -23.44 16.36
N LEU A 35 -15.81 -22.33 15.69
CA LEU A 35 -14.70 -21.46 16.07
C LEU A 35 -15.18 -20.03 16.40
N PRO A 36 -14.56 -19.35 17.38
CA PRO A 36 -14.92 -17.98 17.72
C PRO A 36 -14.79 -17.05 16.52
N LEU A 37 -15.74 -16.12 16.38
CA LEU A 37 -15.74 -15.09 15.33
C LEU A 37 -14.46 -14.26 15.31
N TRP A 38 -13.82 -14.08 16.47
CA TRP A 38 -12.49 -13.45 16.60
C TRP A 38 -11.40 -14.15 15.78
N LEU A 39 -11.44 -15.48 15.66
CA LEU A 39 -10.48 -16.22 14.85
C LEU A 39 -10.76 -16.04 13.35
N TRP A 40 -12.04 -16.03 12.96
CA TRP A 40 -12.46 -15.72 11.59
C TRP A 40 -12.08 -14.30 11.17
N TRP A 41 -12.11 -13.34 12.10
CA TRP A 41 -11.61 -12.00 11.85
C TRP A 41 -10.13 -12.03 11.45
N HIS A 42 -9.29 -12.79 12.15
CA HIS A 42 -7.89 -12.93 11.77
C HIS A 42 -7.70 -13.59 10.40
N VAL A 43 -8.51 -14.61 10.06
CA VAL A 43 -8.49 -15.24 8.74
C VAL A 43 -8.86 -14.22 7.65
N GLY A 44 -9.96 -13.49 7.84
CA GLY A 44 -10.36 -12.43 6.92
C GLY A 44 -9.30 -11.33 6.79
N TRP A 45 -8.66 -10.95 7.91
CA TRP A 45 -7.61 -9.94 7.93
C TRP A 45 -6.33 -10.40 7.23
N MET A 46 -5.96 -11.68 7.35
CA MET A 46 -4.84 -12.27 6.59
C MET A 46 -5.09 -12.23 5.09
N VAL A 47 -6.31 -12.53 4.64
CA VAL A 47 -6.69 -12.42 3.23
C VAL A 47 -6.65 -10.97 2.77
N LEU A 48 -7.19 -10.05 3.56
CA LEU A 48 -7.17 -8.62 3.25
C LEU A 48 -5.73 -8.08 3.16
N ALA A 49 -4.90 -8.38 4.15
CA ALA A 49 -3.50 -7.99 4.19
C ALA A 49 -2.73 -8.54 2.99
N SER A 50 -2.92 -9.82 2.67
CA SER A 50 -2.34 -10.45 1.48
C SER A 50 -2.77 -9.74 0.21
N GLY A 51 -4.07 -9.45 0.06
CA GLY A 51 -4.60 -8.71 -1.10
C GLY A 51 -4.02 -7.30 -1.24
N VAL A 52 -3.91 -6.55 -0.13
CA VAL A 52 -3.31 -5.21 -0.13
C VAL A 52 -1.82 -5.28 -0.47
N PHE A 53 -1.08 -6.26 0.06
CA PHE A 53 0.32 -6.48 -0.31
C PHE A 53 0.48 -6.91 -1.77
N ALA A 54 -0.41 -7.75 -2.30
CA ALA A 54 -0.40 -8.16 -3.70
C ALA A 54 -0.70 -6.95 -4.60
N LEU A 55 -1.68 -6.12 -4.23
CA LEU A 55 -2.00 -4.91 -4.96
C LEU A 55 -0.86 -3.90 -4.88
N PHE A 56 -0.15 -3.83 -3.76
CA PHE A 56 1.07 -3.03 -3.61
C PHE A 56 2.15 -3.55 -4.56
N ALA A 57 2.41 -4.84 -4.52
CA ALA A 57 3.39 -5.47 -5.39
C ALA A 57 3.04 -5.25 -6.87
N HIS A 58 1.78 -5.34 -7.27
CA HIS A 58 1.34 -5.14 -8.67
C HIS A 58 1.27 -3.67 -9.10
N ARG A 59 0.84 -2.76 -8.23
CA ARG A 59 0.62 -1.34 -8.55
C ARG A 59 1.86 -0.49 -8.32
N ALA A 60 2.70 -0.88 -7.36
CA ALA A 60 3.88 -0.14 -6.93
C ALA A 60 5.21 -0.78 -7.37
N TRP A 61 5.20 -1.91 -8.10
CA TRP A 61 6.36 -2.34 -8.90
C TRP A 61 6.65 -1.30 -10.00
N GLY A 62 7.43 -0.28 -9.66
CA GLY A 62 7.68 0.88 -10.51
C GLY A 62 7.50 2.23 -9.81
N VAL A 63 6.97 2.26 -8.58
CA VAL A 63 6.99 3.45 -7.71
C VAL A 63 8.41 3.59 -7.15
N GLY A 64 9.32 4.10 -7.97
CA GLY A 64 10.74 4.30 -7.63
C GLY A 64 11.73 4.20 -8.78
N ILE A 65 11.31 3.85 -10.01
CA ILE A 65 12.16 4.05 -11.19
C ILE A 65 11.75 5.39 -11.79
N GLU A 66 12.21 6.49 -11.19
CA GLU A 66 12.35 7.71 -11.96
C GLU A 66 13.36 7.42 -13.06
N SER A 67 12.89 7.25 -14.31
CA SER A 67 13.79 7.36 -15.46
C SER A 67 14.44 8.75 -15.35
N PRO A 68 15.78 8.85 -15.30
CA PRO A 68 16.48 10.12 -15.27
C PRO A 68 16.40 10.76 -16.67
N GLU A 69 15.20 11.09 -17.12
CA GLU A 69 14.98 11.79 -18.39
C GLU A 69 15.23 13.31 -18.25
N GLU A 70 15.38 13.80 -17.01
CA GLU A 70 15.62 15.23 -16.75
C GLU A 70 17.10 15.62 -16.62
N ALA A 71 18.06 14.69 -16.79
CA ALA A 71 19.50 14.99 -16.75
C ALA A 71 20.13 15.23 -18.14
N GLY A 72 19.32 15.50 -19.18
CA GLY A 72 19.81 15.52 -20.56
C GLY A 72 19.31 16.64 -21.47
N HIS A 73 18.50 17.59 -21.00
CA HIS A 73 18.16 18.78 -21.81
C HIS A 73 19.12 19.92 -21.49
N THR A 74 20.41 19.73 -21.79
CA THR A 74 21.26 20.87 -22.12
C THR A 74 21.23 20.98 -23.64
N GLU A 75 20.42 21.89 -24.14
CA GLU A 75 20.41 22.29 -25.55
C GLU A 75 21.86 22.43 -26.05
N PRO A 76 22.25 21.82 -27.18
CA PRO A 76 23.39 22.32 -27.92
C PRO A 76 22.97 23.70 -28.44
N THR A 77 23.46 24.77 -27.81
CA THR A 77 23.23 26.15 -28.26
C THR A 77 23.89 26.31 -29.63
N PRO A 78 23.13 26.44 -30.74
CA PRO A 78 23.69 26.63 -32.07
C PRO A 78 24.02 28.12 -32.22
N GLY A 79 25.10 28.57 -31.57
CA GLY A 79 25.34 30.00 -31.40
C GLY A 79 26.80 30.48 -31.43
N GLU A 80 27.81 29.61 -31.42
CA GLU A 80 29.20 30.05 -31.41
C GLU A 80 29.83 29.93 -32.80
N ARG A 81 29.37 30.79 -33.71
CA ARG A 81 30.09 31.15 -34.93
C ARG A 81 30.58 32.59 -34.79
N VAL A 82 31.88 32.75 -34.55
CA VAL A 82 32.67 33.96 -34.83
C VAL A 82 34.09 33.58 -35.20
#